data_AF-A0A447P0M0-F1
#
_entry.id   AF-A0A447P0M0-F1
#
_cell.length_a   1.000
_cell.length_b   1.000
_cell.length_c   1.000
_cell.angle_alpha   90.00
_cell.angle_beta   90.00
_cell.angle_gamma   90.00
#
_symmetry.space_group_name_H-M   'P 1'
#
loop_
_entity.id
_entity.type
_entity.pdbx_description
1 polymer ?
#
loop_
_entity_poly.entity_id
_entity_poly.type
_entity_poly.pdbx_seq_one_letter_code
_entity_poly.pdbx_strand_id
1 'polypeptide(L)'
;MQPEATARALEPEGWLHTGDSGYQDEDGYFYFVDRRCNMIKRGGENVSCVELENIISAHPKIQDIVVVGIKDAIRDEAIKAFIVLNEGETLSEAEFFSFCENNMAKFKVPSFMEIRTDLPRNCSGKIIKKNLK
;
A
#
# COMPACT_ATOMS: atom_id res chain seq x y z
N MET A 1 4.21 -30.31 -4.85
CA MET A 1 3.64 -29.40 -5.87
C MET A 1 2.30 -28.90 -5.39
N GLN A 2 1.89 -27.67 -5.72
CA GLN A 2 0.60 -27.08 -5.35
C GLN A 2 -0.30 -26.95 -6.60
N PRO A 3 -0.96 -28.03 -7.05
CA PRO A 3 -1.63 -28.08 -8.35
C PRO A 3 -2.75 -27.05 -8.52
N GLU A 4 -3.51 -26.76 -7.47
CA GLU A 4 -4.57 -25.73 -7.51
C GLU A 4 -4.04 -24.30 -7.62
N ALA A 5 -2.85 -24.02 -7.08
CA ALA A 5 -2.23 -22.71 -7.22
C ALA A 5 -1.69 -22.51 -8.64
N THR A 6 -1.12 -23.57 -9.22
CA THR A 6 -0.65 -23.57 -10.61
C THR A 6 -1.80 -23.37 -11.60
N ALA A 7 -2.92 -24.07 -11.43
CA ALA A 7 -4.09 -23.93 -12.31
C ALA A 7 -4.72 -22.53 -12.26
N ARG A 8 -4.67 -21.84 -11.11
CA ARG A 8 -5.16 -20.45 -10.98
C ARG A 8 -4.23 -19.40 -11.57
N ALA A 9 -2.94 -19.70 -11.68
CA ALA A 9 -1.96 -18.75 -12.18
C ALA A 9 -1.83 -18.78 -13.72
N LEU A 10 -2.32 -19.84 -14.37
CA LEU A 10 -2.18 -20.06 -15.81
C LEU A 10 -3.53 -19.92 -16.52
N GLU A 11 -3.58 -19.09 -17.56
CA GLU A 11 -4.70 -19.06 -18.51
C GLU A 11 -4.68 -20.29 -19.43
N PRO A 12 -5.83 -20.67 -20.04
CA PRO A 12 -5.91 -21.81 -20.96
C PRO A 12 -4.93 -21.74 -22.13
N GLU A 13 -4.56 -20.53 -22.57
CA GLU A 13 -3.62 -20.27 -23.66
C GLU A 13 -2.14 -20.24 -23.20
N GLY A 14 -1.88 -20.48 -21.91
CA GLY A 14 -0.53 -20.59 -21.34
C GLY A 14 0.03 -19.29 -20.74
N TRP A 15 -0.76 -18.22 -20.66
CA TRP A 15 -0.33 -16.96 -20.02
C TRP A 15 -0.24 -17.08 -18.50
N LEU A 16 0.86 -16.58 -17.92
CA LEU A 16 1.08 -16.56 -16.48
C LEU A 16 0.62 -15.22 -15.88
N HIS A 17 -0.31 -15.28 -14.94
CA HIS A 17 -0.64 -14.14 -14.09
C HIS A 17 0.46 -13.88 -13.06
N THR A 18 1.34 -12.92 -13.34
CA THR A 18 2.42 -12.49 -12.42
C THR A 18 1.88 -11.89 -11.12
N GLY A 19 0.67 -11.32 -11.18
CA GLY A 19 0.09 -10.54 -10.09
C GLY A 19 0.62 -9.11 -10.01
N ASP A 20 1.48 -8.71 -10.94
CA ASP A 20 1.97 -7.33 -11.10
C ASP A 20 1.02 -6.55 -12.02
N SER A 21 0.73 -5.30 -11.66
CA SER A 21 0.02 -4.34 -12.48
C SER A 21 1.01 -3.36 -13.09
N GLY A 22 0.83 -3.05 -14.37
CA GLY A 22 1.66 -2.12 -15.10
C GLY A 22 0.96 -1.61 -16.35
N TYR A 23 1.57 -0.63 -17.01
CA TYR A 23 1.13 -0.15 -18.31
C TYR A 23 2.30 -0.15 -19.29
N GLN A 24 1.97 -0.19 -20.58
CA GLN A 24 2.95 -0.06 -21.67
C GLN A 24 2.84 1.35 -22.26
N ASP A 25 3.96 2.01 -22.51
CA ASP A 25 3.97 3.27 -23.26
C ASP A 25 3.93 3.04 -24.78
N GLU A 26 3.88 4.13 -25.54
CA GLU A 26 3.84 4.10 -27.02
C GLU A 26 5.14 3.55 -27.63
N ASP A 27 6.26 3.63 -26.91
CA ASP A 27 7.57 3.13 -27.31
C ASP A 27 7.78 1.64 -26.97
N GLY A 28 6.79 1.02 -26.32
CA GLY A 28 6.77 -0.39 -25.99
C GLY A 28 7.40 -0.76 -24.65
N TYR A 29 7.78 0.21 -23.82
CA TYR A 29 8.31 -0.02 -22.48
C TYR A 29 7.19 -0.30 -21.47
N PHE A 30 7.43 -1.26 -20.58
CA PHE A 30 6.52 -1.60 -19.51
C PHE A 30 6.92 -0.89 -18.21
N TYR A 31 5.96 -0.22 -17.59
CA TYR A 31 6.12 0.45 -16.30
C TYR A 31 5.37 -0.33 -15.22
N PHE A 32 6.11 -0.72 -14.18
CA PHE A 32 5.54 -1.36 -13.00
C PHE A 32 4.79 -0.31 -12.17
N VAL A 33 3.52 -0.58 -11.86
CA VAL A 33 2.69 0.27 -11.01
C VAL A 33 2.67 -0.27 -9.59
N ASP A 34 2.17 -1.49 -9.40
CA ASP A 34 2.11 -2.13 -8.08
C ASP A 34 1.74 -3.61 -8.23
N ARG A 35 1.74 -4.38 -7.14
CA ARG A 35 1.13 -5.71 -7.12
C ARG A 35 -0.36 -5.63 -6.84
N ARG A 36 -1.15 -6.50 -7.47
CA ARG A 36 -2.59 -6.62 -7.21
C ARG A 36 -2.92 -6.86 -5.74
N CYS A 37 -2.02 -7.48 -4.96
CA CYS A 37 -2.20 -7.69 -3.52
C CYS A 37 -2.00 -6.43 -2.66
N ASN A 38 -1.48 -5.33 -3.23
CA ASN A 38 -1.23 -4.07 -2.56
C ASN A 38 -2.24 -2.98 -2.97
N MET A 39 -3.34 -3.38 -3.61
CA MET A 39 -4.40 -2.45 -4.02
C MET A 39 -5.50 -2.42 -2.96
N ILE A 40 -5.89 -1.22 -2.51
CA ILE A 40 -7.03 -0.99 -1.61
C ILE A 40 -8.24 -0.59 -2.46
N LYS A 41 -9.39 -1.22 -2.22
CA LYS A 41 -10.67 -0.87 -2.84
C LYS A 41 -11.50 -0.03 -1.90
N ARG A 42 -11.51 1.28 -2.11
CA ARG A 42 -12.22 2.24 -1.27
C ARG A 42 -13.37 2.87 -2.04
N GLY A 43 -14.61 2.46 -1.75
CA GLY A 43 -15.81 3.07 -2.31
C GLY A 43 -15.88 3.04 -3.83
N GLY A 44 -15.41 1.96 -4.46
CA GLY A 44 -15.37 1.80 -5.92
C GLY A 44 -14.06 2.25 -6.59
N GLU A 45 -13.17 2.93 -5.86
CA GLU A 45 -11.87 3.38 -6.38
C GLU A 45 -10.74 2.41 -5.99
N ASN A 46 -9.79 2.20 -6.91
CA ASN A 46 -8.57 1.44 -6.65
C ASN A 46 -7.45 2.38 -6.22
N VAL A 47 -6.89 2.17 -5.02
CA VAL A 47 -5.83 3.00 -4.45
C VAL A 47 -4.59 2.14 -4.21
N SER A 48 -3.46 2.51 -4.82
CA SER A 48 -2.18 1.80 -4.63
C SER A 48 -1.60 2.12 -3.27
N CYS A 49 -1.31 1.10 -2.45
CA CYS A 49 -0.59 1.29 -1.20
C CYS A 49 0.79 1.92 -1.44
N VAL A 50 1.50 1.50 -2.48
CA VAL A 50 2.87 1.96 -2.76
C VAL A 50 2.90 3.45 -3.10
N GLU A 51 1.92 3.93 -3.87
CA GLU A 51 1.77 5.36 -4.14
C GLU A 51 1.63 6.16 -2.84
N LEU A 52 0.75 5.71 -1.94
CA LEU A 52 0.53 6.38 -0.66
C LEU A 52 1.76 6.31 0.25
N GLU A 53 2.41 5.15 0.33
CA GLU A 53 3.64 4.95 1.09
C GLU A 53 4.73 5.90 0.59
N ASN A 54 4.90 6.04 -0.73
CA ASN A 54 5.88 6.96 -1.31
C ASN A 54 5.58 8.42 -0.95
N ILE A 55 4.34 8.87 -1.06
CA ILE A 55 3.95 10.25 -0.70
C ILE A 55 4.18 10.51 0.79
N ILE A 56 3.73 9.60 1.65
CA ILE A 56 3.81 9.75 3.11
C ILE A 56 5.27 9.67 3.59
N SER A 57 6.08 8.80 2.99
CA SER A 57 7.51 8.66 3.33
C SER A 57 8.33 9.92 3.07
N ALA A 58 7.83 10.86 2.25
CA ALA A 58 8.48 12.15 2.03
C ALA A 58 8.36 13.10 3.23
N HIS A 59 7.56 12.77 4.26
CA HIS A 59 7.48 13.56 5.49
C HIS A 59 8.79 13.45 6.29
N PRO A 60 9.44 14.57 6.68
CA PRO A 60 10.79 14.56 7.28
C PRO A 60 10.90 13.83 8.62
N LYS A 61 9.78 13.66 9.32
CA LYS A 61 9.70 12.97 10.62
C LYS A 61 9.49 11.45 10.51
N ILE A 62 9.14 10.95 9.32
CA ILE A 62 8.78 9.55 9.12
C ILE A 62 10.04 8.79 8.71
N GLN A 63 10.37 7.75 9.47
CA GLN A 63 11.45 6.81 9.17
C GLN A 63 10.96 5.69 8.26
N ASP A 64 9.77 5.16 8.55
CA ASP A 64 9.20 4.03 7.82
C ASP A 64 7.67 4.10 7.83
N ILE A 65 7.05 3.56 6.78
CA ILE A 65 5.61 3.62 6.60
C ILE A 65 5.10 2.37 5.88
N VAL A 66 3.94 1.90 6.32
CA VAL A 66 3.17 0.91 5.57
C VAL A 66 1.70 1.26 5.58
N VAL A 67 1.09 1.15 4.41
CA VAL A 67 -0.33 1.39 4.19
C VAL A 67 -1.01 0.08 3.89
N VAL A 68 -2.14 -0.15 4.56
CA VAL A 68 -2.99 -1.33 4.37
C VAL A 68 -4.46 -0.94 4.26
N GLY A 69 -5.22 -1.76 3.54
CA GLY A 69 -6.68 -1.72 3.56
C GLY A 69 -7.19 -2.50 4.77
N ILE A 70 -8.06 -1.87 5.56
CA ILE A 70 -8.82 -2.52 6.63
C ILE A 70 -10.30 -2.55 6.24
N LYS A 71 -11.04 -3.54 6.74
CA LYS A 71 -12.45 -3.68 6.40
C LYS A 71 -13.25 -2.47 6.91
N ASP A 72 -14.02 -1.85 6.03
CA ASP A 72 -14.90 -0.72 6.34
C ASP A 72 -16.33 -1.08 5.94
N ALA A 73 -17.30 -0.81 6.83
CA ALA A 73 -18.69 -1.19 6.60
C ALA A 73 -19.40 -0.33 5.53
N ILE A 74 -18.84 0.82 5.18
CA ILE A 74 -19.43 1.82 4.29
C ILE A 74 -18.67 1.88 2.96
N ARG A 75 -17.34 1.76 2.98
CA ARG A 75 -16.46 1.99 1.82
C ARG A 75 -15.76 0.73 1.31
N ASP A 76 -16.22 -0.46 1.68
CA ASP A 76 -15.54 -1.76 1.52
C ASP A 76 -14.22 -1.85 2.30
N GLU A 77 -13.26 -0.98 1.98
CA GLU A 77 -11.99 -0.84 2.68
C GLU A 77 -11.70 0.62 3.09
N ALA A 78 -11.19 0.79 4.30
CA ALA A 78 -10.58 2.03 4.77
C ALA A 78 -9.06 1.93 4.70
N ILE A 79 -8.41 3.04 4.42
CA ILE A 79 -6.96 3.13 4.34
C ILE A 79 -6.42 3.38 5.75
N LYS A 80 -5.53 2.51 6.24
CA LYS A 80 -4.83 2.67 7.51
C LYS A 80 -3.32 2.76 7.26
N ALA A 81 -2.68 3.76 7.87
CA ALA A 81 -1.25 3.99 7.81
C ALA A 81 -0.59 3.62 9.14
N PHE A 82 0.43 2.76 9.09
CA PHE A 82 1.30 2.47 10.23
C PHE A 82 2.64 3.14 10.03
N ILE A 83 3.03 4.00 10.97
CA ILE A 83 4.14 4.94 10.83
C ILE A 83 5.18 4.62 11.90
N VAL A 84 6.45 4.59 11.52
CA VAL A 84 7.59 4.65 12.44
C VAL A 84 8.25 6.00 12.25
N LEU A 85 8.45 6.73 13.35
CA LEU A 85 9.08 8.03 13.34
C LEU A 85 10.59 7.91 13.52
N ASN A 86 11.32 8.92 13.05
CA ASN A 86 12.74 9.07 13.39
C ASN A 86 12.92 9.19 14.92
N GLU A 87 14.09 8.78 15.42
CA GLU A 87 14.38 8.82 16.85
C GLU A 87 14.21 10.24 17.43
N GLY A 88 13.40 10.36 18.50
CA GLY A 88 13.14 11.63 19.18
C GLY A 88 12.10 12.52 18.48
N GLU A 89 11.59 12.14 17.32
CA GLU A 89 10.52 12.88 16.64
C GLU A 89 9.13 12.57 17.19
N THR A 90 8.24 13.55 17.07
CA THR A 90 6.81 13.39 17.37
C THR A 90 5.98 13.93 16.22
N LEU A 91 4.93 13.18 15.87
CA LEU A 91 4.00 13.51 14.81
C LEU A 91 2.58 13.50 15.38
N SER A 92 1.89 14.63 15.29
CA SER A 92 0.48 14.71 15.69
C SER A 92 -0.44 14.23 14.56
N GLU A 93 -1.65 13.78 14.90
CA GLU A 93 -2.63 13.39 13.89
C GLU A 93 -2.99 14.55 12.96
N ALA A 94 -3.15 15.75 13.51
CA ALA A 94 -3.45 16.95 12.72
C ALA A 94 -2.34 17.28 11.72
N GLU A 95 -1.07 17.17 12.12
CA GLU A 95 0.08 17.39 11.24
C GLU A 95 0.13 16.34 10.12
N PHE A 96 -0.07 15.07 10.46
CA PHE A 96 -0.09 13.98 9.48
C PHE A 96 -1.21 14.12 8.45
N PHE A 97 -2.45 14.36 8.90
CA PHE A 97 -3.59 14.49 8.00
C PHE A 97 -3.49 15.75 7.14
N SER A 98 -3.00 16.86 7.71
CA SER A 98 -2.75 18.08 6.93
C SER A 98 -1.70 17.85 5.84
N PHE A 99 -0.60 17.14 6.15
CA PHE A 99 0.38 16.76 5.13
C PHE A 99 -0.25 15.90 4.04
N CYS A 100 -1.05 14.90 4.41
CA CYS A 100 -1.70 14.03 3.42
C CYS A 100 -2.65 14.82 2.52
N GLU A 101 -3.56 15.61 3.10
CA GLU A 101 -4.54 16.41 2.34
C GLU A 101 -3.90 17.39 1.35
N ASN A 102 -2.71 17.91 1.66
CA ASN A 102 -1.97 18.80 0.76
C ASN A 102 -1.24 18.08 -0.38
N ASN A 103 -0.92 16.79 -0.21
CA ASN A 103 -0.08 16.05 -1.16
C ASN A 103 -0.81 14.93 -1.91
N MET A 104 -2.07 14.61 -1.57
CA MET A 104 -2.86 13.59 -2.26
C MET A 104 -4.34 13.97 -2.34
N ALA A 105 -5.06 13.36 -3.28
CA ALA A 105 -6.50 13.57 -3.42
C ALA A 105 -7.27 13.08 -2.17
N LYS A 106 -8.38 13.73 -1.84
CA LYS A 106 -9.16 13.47 -0.61
C LYS A 106 -9.57 12.00 -0.41
N PHE A 107 -9.87 11.27 -1.48
CA PHE A 107 -10.23 9.85 -1.41
C PHE A 107 -9.03 8.92 -1.16
N LYS A 108 -7.80 9.40 -1.34
CA LYS A 108 -6.55 8.69 -1.06
C LYS A 108 -6.05 8.89 0.37
N VAL A 109 -6.50 9.96 1.03
CA VAL A 109 -6.11 10.28 2.41
C VAL A 109 -6.48 9.12 3.35
N PRO A 110 -5.52 8.60 4.16
CA PRO A 110 -5.79 7.58 5.16
C PRO A 110 -6.97 7.94 6.06
N SER A 111 -7.80 6.96 6.43
CA SER A 111 -8.83 7.14 7.46
C SER A 111 -8.24 7.05 8.87
N PHE A 112 -7.14 6.31 9.03
CA PHE A 112 -6.54 5.99 10.32
C PHE A 112 -5.03 6.06 10.24
N MET A 113 -4.40 6.54 11.32
CA MET A 113 -2.96 6.44 11.51
C MET A 113 -2.63 5.75 12.83
N GLU A 114 -1.53 5.02 12.86
CA GLU A 114 -1.03 4.37 14.06
C GLU A 114 0.50 4.47 14.08
N ILE A 115 1.03 5.10 15.12
CA ILE A 115 2.48 5.20 15.30
C ILE A 115 2.95 3.94 16.04
N ARG A 116 3.99 3.31 15.51
CA ARG A 116 4.64 2.12 16.07
C ARG A 116 6.13 2.36 16.27
N THR A 117 6.72 1.60 17.18
CA THR A 117 8.17 1.59 17.39
C THR A 117 8.90 0.80 16.31
N ASP A 118 8.22 -0.19 15.70
CA ASP A 118 8.77 -1.00 14.61
C ASP A 118 7.64 -1.63 13.77
N LEU A 119 7.97 -2.03 12.54
CA LEU A 119 7.07 -2.74 11.62
C LEU A 119 7.53 -4.19 11.44
N PRO A 120 6.60 -5.16 11.42
CA PRO A 120 6.95 -6.58 11.30
C PRO A 120 7.58 -6.84 9.93
N ARG A 121 8.84 -7.27 9.92
CA ARG A 121 9.62 -7.58 8.71
C ARG A 121 9.92 -9.07 8.61
N ASN A 122 10.07 -9.56 7.37
CA ASN A 122 10.61 -10.89 7.12
C ASN A 122 12.15 -10.88 7.14
N CYS A 123 12.79 -12.04 7.04
CA CYS A 123 14.26 -12.17 7.05
C CYS A 123 14.96 -11.41 5.91
N SER A 124 14.23 -11.00 4.86
CA SER A 124 14.75 -10.17 3.76
C SER A 124 14.49 -8.68 3.97
N GLY A 125 14.02 -8.27 5.15
CA GLY A 125 13.73 -6.88 5.51
C GLY A 125 12.40 -6.33 4.95
N LYS A 126 11.60 -7.13 4.24
CA LYS A 126 10.30 -6.68 3.70
C LYS A 126 9.22 -6.71 4.75
N ILE A 127 8.41 -5.65 4.80
CA ILE A 127 7.29 -5.53 5.74
C ILE A 127 6.20 -6.57 5.42
N ILE A 128 5.76 -7.30 6.45
CA ILE A 128 4.74 -8.34 6.37
C ILE A 128 3.38 -7.68 6.66
N LYS A 129 2.74 -7.16 5.60
CA LYS A 129 1.40 -6.53 5.69
C LYS A 129 0.32 -7.46 6.28
N LYS A 130 0.46 -8.79 6.12
CA LYS A 130 -0.51 -9.79 6.64
C LYS A 130 -0.67 -9.78 8.16
N ASN A 131 0.34 -9.31 8.89
CA ASN A 131 0.33 -9.23 10.35
C ASN A 131 -0.19 -7.89 10.87
N LEU A 132 -0.57 -6.98 9.96
CA LEU A 132 -1.07 -5.65 10.25
C LEU A 132 -2.56 -5.62 9.88
N LYS A 133 -3.42 -5.49 10.88
CA LYS A 133 -4.88 -5.33 10.72
C LYS A 133 -5.34 -4.14 11.54
#